data_AF-A0A2V8T5N3-F1
#
_entry.id   AF-A0A2V8T5N3-F1
#
_cell.length_a   1.000
_cell.length_b   1.000
_cell.length_c   1.000
_cell.angle_alpha   90.00
_cell.angle_beta   90.00
_cell.angle_gamma   90.00
#
_symmetry.space_group_name_H-M   'P 1'
#
loop_
_entity.id
_entity.type
_entity.pdbx_description
1 polymer ?
#
loop_
_entity_poly.entity_id
_entity_poly.type
_entity_poly.pdbx_seq_one_letter_code
_entity_poly.pdbx_strand_id
1 'polypeptide(L)'
;MRAERGLFKFILLVFLACAAVSAVSAQQRSHRQRGEDTEFGPNVRAYLGYLRDEQEVVDDRVSRREIKRSYYLHNSNRIYALRQMAVQIARANDNDYLPELEAVSQGEFDQLFDGVPPKPTDLQVGGVLEYKLRYLGSVSARGEKFYLFARLDPYEQAELRKKGESKSQTNAHAVTTQPAAATQPASAGPSTRPRRINTP
;
A
#
# COMPACT_ATOMS: atom_id res chain seq x y z
N MET A 1 25.55 7.53 62.57
CA MET A 1 25.21 6.72 61.37
C MET A 1 23.74 6.24 61.40
N ARG A 2 22.75 7.14 61.25
CA ARG A 2 21.31 6.76 61.23
C ARG A 2 20.49 7.38 60.08
N ALA A 3 21.06 8.28 59.29
CA ALA A 3 20.33 9.04 58.26
C ALA A 3 20.22 8.32 56.90
N GLU A 4 21.05 7.31 56.60
CA GLU A 4 21.10 6.73 55.24
C GLU A 4 20.01 5.69 54.95
N ARG A 5 19.32 5.17 55.98
CA ARG A 5 18.26 4.16 55.81
C ARG A 5 16.93 4.74 55.32
N GLY A 6 16.72 6.05 55.45
CA GLY A 6 15.49 6.73 55.01
C GLY A 6 15.49 7.05 53.51
N LEU A 7 16.65 7.46 52.99
CA LEU A 7 16.80 7.89 51.60
C LEU A 7 16.59 6.73 50.61
N PHE A 8 17.12 5.55 50.94
CA PHE A 8 16.98 4.35 50.09
C PHE A 8 15.53 3.88 49.96
N LYS A 9 14.73 3.99 51.03
CA LYS A 9 13.30 3.66 51.01
C LYS A 9 12.49 4.65 50.17
N PHE A 10 12.85 5.93 50.19
CA PHE A 10 12.21 6.97 49.38
C PHE A 10 12.50 6.78 47.89
N ILE A 11 13.75 6.47 47.52
CA ILE A 11 14.13 6.19 46.13
C ILE A 11 13.38 4.95 45.60
N LEU A 12 13.29 3.88 46.40
CA LEU A 12 12.54 2.68 46.02
C LEU A 12 11.04 2.96 45.78
N LEU A 13 10.43 3.78 46.65
CA LEU A 13 9.01 4.17 46.53
C LEU A 13 8.74 5.01 45.28
N VAL A 14 9.64 5.94 44.94
CA VAL A 14 9.54 6.75 43.72
C VAL A 14 9.71 5.89 42.47
N PHE A 15 10.66 4.95 42.46
CA PHE A 15 10.83 4.02 41.33
C PHE A 15 9.61 3.11 41.13
N LEU A 16 9.02 2.59 42.21
CA LEU A 16 7.78 1.79 42.14
C LEU A 16 6.59 2.61 41.64
N ALA A 17 6.46 3.86 42.08
CA ALA A 17 5.41 4.76 41.61
C ALA A 17 5.56 5.10 40.11
N CYS A 18 6.78 5.39 39.63
CA CYS A 18 7.04 5.64 38.22
C CYS A 18 6.78 4.42 37.32
N ALA A 19 7.05 3.21 37.81
CA ALA A 19 6.77 1.97 37.08
C ALA A 19 5.25 1.74 36.91
N ALA A 20 4.46 2.01 37.95
CA ALA A 20 3.01 1.86 37.89
C ALA A 20 2.34 2.84 36.91
N VAL A 21 2.82 4.08 36.82
CA VAL A 21 2.29 5.10 35.88
C VAL A 21 2.57 4.73 34.41
N SER A 22 3.70 4.03 34.17
CA SER A 22 4.08 3.59 32.82
C SER A 22 3.21 2.43 32.31
N ALA A 23 2.78 1.53 33.19
CA ALA A 23 1.91 0.40 32.82
C ALA A 23 0.47 0.84 32.49
N VAL A 24 -0.08 1.79 33.24
CA VAL A 24 -1.46 2.30 33.03
C VAL A 24 -1.58 3.07 31.70
N SER A 25 -0.56 3.84 31.33
CA SER A 25 -0.56 4.61 30.09
C SER A 25 -0.43 3.75 28.83
N ALA A 26 0.21 2.57 28.92
CA ALA A 26 0.23 1.59 27.83
C ALA A 26 -1.15 0.95 27.61
N GLN A 27 -1.85 0.58 28.68
CA GLN A 27 -3.16 -0.08 28.60
C GLN A 27 -4.30 0.87 28.17
N GLN A 28 -4.20 2.17 28.46
CA GLN A 28 -5.17 3.15 27.95
C GLN A 28 -5.08 3.40 26.44
N ARG A 29 -3.89 3.26 25.83
CA ARG A 29 -3.74 3.47 24.38
C ARG A 29 -4.44 2.40 23.55
N SER A 30 -4.34 1.13 23.95
CA SER A 30 -5.00 0.03 23.26
C SER A 30 -6.53 0.10 23.36
N HIS A 31 -7.06 0.44 24.55
CA HIS A 31 -8.50 0.61 24.75
C HIS A 31 -9.08 1.80 23.98
N ARG A 32 -8.36 2.93 23.89
CA ARG A 32 -8.82 4.10 23.14
C ARG A 32 -8.89 3.83 21.64
N GLN A 33 -7.90 3.17 21.06
CA GLN A 33 -7.93 2.79 19.64
C GLN A 33 -9.10 1.86 19.32
N ARG A 34 -9.41 0.91 20.21
CA ARG A 34 -10.56 0.01 20.02
C ARG A 34 -11.91 0.75 20.03
N GLY A 35 -12.01 1.86 20.75
CA GLY A 35 -13.20 2.72 20.76
C GLY A 35 -13.35 3.56 19.49
N GLU A 36 -12.24 4.11 18.98
CA GLU A 36 -12.24 4.91 17.75
C GLU A 36 -12.64 4.07 16.52
N ASP A 37 -12.25 2.79 16.46
CA ASP A 37 -12.58 1.91 15.33
C ASP A 37 -14.10 1.55 15.24
N THR A 38 -14.91 1.91 16.25
CA THR A 38 -16.36 1.60 16.28
C THR A 38 -17.20 2.50 15.38
N GLU A 39 -16.66 3.65 14.95
CA GLU A 39 -17.36 4.57 14.03
C GLU A 39 -17.45 4.02 12.60
N PHE A 40 -16.54 3.11 12.24
CA PHE A 40 -16.44 2.57 10.89
C PHE A 40 -17.32 1.32 10.69
N GLY A 41 -17.67 1.09 9.43
CA GLY A 41 -18.37 -0.12 8.98
C GLY A 41 -17.52 -1.39 9.10
N PRO A 42 -18.12 -2.57 8.84
CA PRO A 42 -17.49 -3.86 9.07
C PRO A 42 -16.18 -4.07 8.30
N ASN A 43 -16.07 -3.64 7.04
CA ASN A 43 -14.87 -3.86 6.22
C ASN A 43 -13.70 -3.02 6.72
N VAL A 44 -13.92 -1.72 6.92
CA VAL A 44 -12.88 -0.83 7.46
C VAL A 44 -12.47 -1.29 8.85
N ARG A 45 -13.43 -1.66 9.71
CA ARG A 45 -13.13 -2.18 11.05
C ARG A 45 -12.33 -3.49 11.01
N ALA A 46 -12.65 -4.41 10.10
CA ALA A 46 -11.89 -5.64 9.93
C ALA A 46 -10.45 -5.35 9.54
N TYR A 47 -10.24 -4.43 8.59
CA TYR A 47 -8.90 -4.00 8.18
C TYR A 47 -8.11 -3.33 9.32
N LEU A 48 -8.74 -2.42 10.07
CA LEU A 48 -8.11 -1.77 11.23
C LEU A 48 -7.83 -2.76 12.36
N GLY A 49 -8.66 -3.81 12.51
CA GLY A 49 -8.42 -4.94 13.39
C GLY A 49 -7.18 -5.72 12.96
N TYR A 50 -7.12 -6.12 11.69
CA TYR A 50 -5.95 -6.81 11.12
C TYR A 50 -4.66 -6.03 11.34
N LEU A 51 -4.64 -4.72 11.08
CA LEU A 51 -3.46 -3.87 11.32
C LEU A 51 -3.06 -3.81 12.81
N ARG A 52 -4.01 -3.93 13.74
CA ARG A 52 -3.69 -4.01 15.17
C ARG A 52 -3.04 -5.36 15.49
N ASP A 53 -3.59 -6.44 14.97
CA ASP A 53 -3.07 -7.78 15.19
C ASP A 53 -1.64 -7.90 14.62
N GLU A 54 -1.37 -7.32 13.45
CA GLU A 54 -0.01 -7.21 12.88
C GLU A 54 0.95 -6.41 13.78
N GLN A 55 0.48 -5.32 14.39
CA GLN A 55 1.31 -4.56 15.35
C GLN A 55 1.64 -5.41 16.58
N GLU A 56 0.67 -6.18 17.09
CA GLU A 56 0.89 -7.08 18.23
C GLU A 56 1.93 -8.16 17.91
N VAL A 57 1.90 -8.72 16.69
CA VAL A 57 2.93 -9.69 16.24
C VAL A 57 4.31 -9.04 16.21
N VAL A 58 4.42 -7.82 15.68
CA VAL A 58 5.70 -7.09 15.62
C VAL A 58 6.20 -6.75 17.03
N ASP A 59 5.30 -6.35 17.94
CA ASP A 59 5.59 -6.08 19.36
C ASP A 59 6.07 -7.35 20.10
N ASP A 60 5.41 -8.49 19.91
CA ASP A 60 5.79 -9.75 20.53
C ASP A 60 7.18 -10.20 20.07
N ARG A 61 7.44 -10.18 18.75
CA ARG A 61 8.73 -10.62 18.19
C ARG A 61 9.89 -9.74 18.62
N VAL A 62 9.70 -8.42 18.76
CA VAL A 62 10.78 -7.55 19.29
C VAL A 62 11.02 -7.81 20.78
N SER A 63 9.97 -8.10 21.56
CA SER A 63 10.09 -8.42 22.99
C SER A 63 10.90 -9.69 23.22
N ARG A 64 10.72 -10.69 22.34
CA ARG A 64 11.48 -11.96 22.30
C ARG A 64 12.86 -11.82 21.66
N ARG A 65 13.20 -10.64 21.14
CA ARG A 65 14.47 -10.35 20.43
C ARG A 65 14.66 -11.19 19.17
N GLU A 66 13.57 -11.63 18.54
CA GLU A 66 13.59 -12.39 17.29
C GLU A 66 13.85 -11.49 16.07
N ILE A 67 13.54 -10.21 16.20
CA ILE A 67 13.72 -9.20 15.16
C ILE A 67 14.60 -8.05 15.65
N LYS A 68 15.27 -7.40 14.69
CA LYS A 68 16.08 -6.21 14.96
C LYS A 68 15.18 -5.00 15.22
N ARG A 69 15.68 -4.06 16.02
CA ARG A 69 15.00 -2.79 16.29
C ARG A 69 14.67 -1.99 15.01
N SER A 70 15.55 -2.00 14.02
CA SER A 70 15.31 -1.32 12.74
C SER A 70 14.10 -1.91 12.01
N TYR A 71 14.01 -3.24 11.97
CA TYR A 71 12.87 -3.96 11.39
C TYR A 71 11.57 -3.61 12.12
N TYR A 72 11.60 -3.62 13.46
CA TYR A 72 10.47 -3.21 14.29
C TYR A 72 9.98 -1.80 13.96
N LEU A 73 10.90 -0.82 13.95
CA LEU A 73 10.54 0.59 13.69
C LEU A 73 9.95 0.77 12.29
N HIS A 74 10.59 0.16 11.29
CA HIS A 74 10.12 0.22 9.90
C HIS A 74 8.70 -0.36 9.76
N ASN A 75 8.46 -1.56 10.30
CA ASN A 75 7.14 -2.21 10.20
C ASN A 75 6.07 -1.48 11.02
N SER A 76 6.38 -1.02 12.23
CA SER A 76 5.46 -0.19 13.01
C SER A 76 5.09 1.11 12.28
N ASN A 77 6.05 1.74 11.61
CA ASN A 77 5.79 2.94 10.82
C ASN A 77 4.92 2.63 9.59
N ARG A 78 5.15 1.50 8.92
CA ARG A 78 4.33 1.00 7.80
C ARG A 78 2.89 0.76 8.23
N ILE A 79 2.68 0.03 9.34
CA ILE A 79 1.35 -0.24 9.91
C ILE A 79 0.64 1.07 10.28
N TYR A 80 1.37 2.02 10.88
CA TYR A 80 0.83 3.35 11.18
C TYR A 80 0.39 4.09 9.92
N ALA A 81 1.21 4.09 8.86
CA ALA A 81 0.88 4.74 7.60
C ALA A 81 -0.39 4.14 6.95
N LEU A 82 -0.49 2.80 6.92
CA LEU A 82 -1.67 2.09 6.42
C LEU A 82 -2.93 2.46 7.21
N ARG A 83 -2.85 2.48 8.55
CA ARG A 83 -3.98 2.88 9.42
C ARG A 83 -4.43 4.31 9.12
N GLN A 84 -3.50 5.25 9.00
CA GLN A 84 -3.83 6.66 8.71
C GLN A 84 -4.58 6.80 7.38
N MET A 85 -4.10 6.12 6.34
CA MET A 85 -4.75 6.18 5.02
C MET A 85 -6.11 5.47 5.01
N ALA A 86 -6.25 4.32 5.68
CA ALA A 86 -7.53 3.63 5.78
C ALA A 86 -8.60 4.51 6.46
N VAL A 87 -8.24 5.14 7.58
CA VAL A 87 -9.12 6.09 8.27
C VAL A 87 -9.44 7.30 7.39
N GLN A 88 -8.45 7.82 6.66
CA GLN A 88 -8.65 8.94 5.75
C GLN A 88 -9.65 8.60 4.64
N ILE A 89 -9.52 7.44 3.99
CA ILE A 89 -10.43 6.97 2.94
C ILE A 89 -11.83 6.79 3.49
N ALA A 90 -11.97 6.09 4.62
CA ALA A 90 -13.26 5.82 5.24
C ALA A 90 -14.02 7.11 5.58
N ARG A 91 -13.31 8.12 6.09
CA ARG A 91 -13.90 9.44 6.40
C ARG A 91 -14.22 10.28 5.17
N ALA A 92 -13.48 10.09 4.08
CA ALA A 92 -13.67 10.88 2.86
C ALA A 92 -14.86 10.40 2.01
N ASN A 93 -15.11 9.08 1.97
CA ASN A 93 -16.06 8.48 1.04
C ASN A 93 -17.44 8.16 1.65
N ASP A 94 -17.61 8.34 2.96
CA ASP A 94 -18.81 7.98 3.74
C ASP A 94 -19.35 6.57 3.39
N ASN A 95 -18.44 5.68 3.01
CA ASN A 95 -18.74 4.32 2.60
C ASN A 95 -17.76 3.35 3.26
N ASP A 96 -18.20 2.11 3.42
CA ASP A 96 -17.40 1.05 4.00
C ASP A 96 -16.54 0.34 2.94
N TYR A 97 -16.23 1.03 1.85
CA TYR A 97 -15.34 0.50 0.82
C TYR A 97 -13.90 0.91 1.12
N LEU A 98 -13.04 -0.08 1.29
CA LEU A 98 -11.61 0.12 1.46
C LEU A 98 -10.87 -0.74 0.44
N PRO A 99 -10.08 -0.13 -0.47
CA PRO A 99 -9.28 -0.90 -1.41
C PRO A 99 -8.15 -1.66 -0.68
N GLU A 100 -7.57 -2.65 -1.33
CA GLU A 100 -6.34 -3.28 -0.83
C GLU A 100 -5.21 -2.25 -0.81
N LEU A 101 -4.74 -1.89 0.39
CA LEU A 101 -3.72 -0.87 0.59
C LEU A 101 -2.33 -1.50 0.68
N GLU A 102 -1.39 -0.90 -0.03
CA GLU A 102 0.03 -1.17 0.06
C GLU A 102 0.77 0.08 0.51
N ALA A 103 1.72 -0.06 1.43
CA ALA A 103 2.57 1.03 1.89
C ALA A 103 4.03 0.60 1.77
N VAL A 104 4.84 1.33 1.03
CA VAL A 104 6.27 1.01 0.85
C VAL A 104 7.12 2.24 1.09
N SER A 105 8.31 2.05 1.66
CA SER A 105 9.35 3.06 1.63
C SER A 105 9.95 3.15 0.22
N GLN A 106 10.69 4.22 -0.08
CA GLN A 106 11.33 4.38 -1.40
C GLN A 106 12.26 3.21 -1.74
N GLY A 107 12.96 2.65 -0.74
CA GLY A 107 13.88 1.52 -0.92
C GLY A 107 13.20 0.19 -1.20
N GLU A 108 11.86 0.14 -1.13
CA GLU A 108 11.04 -1.06 -1.34
C GLU A 108 10.17 -0.95 -2.60
N PHE A 109 10.41 0.04 -3.46
CA PHE A 109 9.62 0.20 -4.69
C PHE A 109 9.79 -1.00 -5.63
N ASP A 110 10.95 -1.65 -5.59
CA ASP A 110 11.22 -2.90 -6.30
C ASP A 110 10.29 -4.06 -5.90
N GLN A 111 9.64 -3.99 -4.74
CA GLN A 111 8.63 -4.97 -4.33
C GLN A 111 7.29 -4.80 -5.06
N LEU A 112 7.00 -3.59 -5.56
CA LEU A 112 5.72 -3.25 -6.20
C LEU A 112 5.78 -3.21 -7.73
N PHE A 113 6.96 -2.96 -8.29
CA PHE A 113 7.16 -2.72 -9.71
C PHE A 113 8.12 -3.76 -10.29
N ASP A 114 7.69 -4.46 -11.33
CA ASP A 114 8.48 -5.49 -12.00
C ASP A 114 9.60 -4.89 -12.88
N GLY A 115 9.57 -3.57 -13.10
CA GLY A 115 10.50 -2.82 -13.96
C GLY A 115 11.25 -1.70 -13.25
N VAL A 116 11.63 -0.66 -14.01
CA VAL A 116 12.28 0.52 -13.41
C VAL A 116 11.26 1.25 -12.54
N PRO A 117 11.48 1.35 -11.21
CA PRO A 117 10.51 1.96 -10.32
C PRO A 117 10.38 3.47 -10.61
N PRO A 118 9.16 4.03 -10.50
CA PRO A 118 8.95 5.46 -10.68
C PRO A 118 9.69 6.25 -9.63
N LYS A 119 10.18 7.45 -9.98
CA LYS A 119 10.73 8.35 -8.97
C LYS A 119 9.57 8.88 -8.11
N PRO A 120 9.75 9.00 -6.78
CA PRO A 120 8.74 9.58 -5.91
C PRO A 120 8.22 10.96 -6.31
N THR A 121 9.04 11.77 -6.98
CA THR A 121 8.68 13.11 -7.48
C THR A 121 7.67 13.07 -8.62
N ASP A 122 7.57 11.94 -9.32
CA ASP A 122 6.76 11.79 -10.52
C ASP A 122 5.38 11.20 -10.18
N LEU A 123 5.18 10.79 -8.92
CA LEU A 123 3.93 10.23 -8.42
C LEU A 123 2.87 11.32 -8.23
N GLN A 124 1.71 11.13 -8.86
CA GLN A 124 0.55 12.01 -8.73
C GLN A 124 -0.57 11.30 -8.00
N VAL A 125 -1.17 11.95 -7.00
CA VAL A 125 -2.30 11.38 -6.25
C VAL A 125 -3.46 11.08 -7.21
N GLY A 126 -4.01 9.87 -7.12
CA GLY A 126 -5.00 9.35 -8.06
C GLY A 126 -4.42 8.79 -9.36
N GLY A 127 -3.13 9.02 -9.63
CA GLY A 127 -2.42 8.45 -10.77
C GLY A 127 -2.34 6.93 -10.69
N VAL A 128 -2.57 6.27 -11.83
CA VAL A 128 -2.52 4.80 -11.94
C VAL A 128 -1.21 4.37 -12.58
N LEU A 129 -0.54 3.42 -11.94
CA LEU A 129 0.72 2.82 -12.36
C LEU A 129 0.50 1.37 -12.78
N GLU A 130 1.09 1.01 -13.93
CA GLU A 130 1.04 -0.33 -14.53
C GLU A 130 -0.36 -0.95 -14.68
N TYR A 131 -1.42 -0.13 -14.69
CA TYR A 131 -2.81 -0.60 -14.62
C TYR A 131 -3.10 -1.50 -13.41
N LYS A 132 -2.30 -1.41 -12.33
CA LYS A 132 -2.41 -2.28 -11.14
C LYS A 132 -2.54 -1.49 -9.85
N LEU A 133 -1.85 -0.35 -9.74
CA LEU A 133 -1.74 0.42 -8.50
C LEU A 133 -2.19 1.86 -8.72
N ARG A 134 -3.00 2.41 -7.80
CA ARG A 134 -3.34 3.83 -7.75
C ARG A 134 -2.57 4.48 -6.61
N TYR A 135 -1.79 5.52 -6.89
CA TYR A 135 -1.08 6.25 -5.85
C TYR A 135 -2.04 7.10 -5.01
N LEU A 136 -1.99 6.96 -3.69
CA LEU A 136 -2.89 7.63 -2.74
C LEU A 136 -2.23 8.81 -2.02
N GLY A 137 -0.89 8.85 -2.02
CA GLY A 137 -0.13 9.88 -1.32
C GLY A 137 0.97 9.28 -0.45
N SER A 138 1.42 10.05 0.53
CA SER A 138 2.50 9.63 1.41
C SER A 138 2.24 10.03 2.86
N VAL A 139 2.67 9.19 3.79
CA VAL A 139 2.59 9.43 5.23
C VAL A 139 4.00 9.37 5.81
N SER A 140 4.36 10.38 6.59
CA SER A 140 5.63 10.42 7.32
C SER A 140 5.43 9.94 8.75
N ALA A 141 6.24 8.99 9.19
CA ALA A 141 6.18 8.42 10.54
C ALA A 141 7.61 8.30 11.09
N ARG A 142 7.88 8.97 12.21
CA ARG A 142 9.14 8.88 12.98
C ARG A 142 10.41 8.98 12.12
N GLY A 143 10.41 9.89 11.14
CA GLY A 143 11.58 10.17 10.27
C GLY A 143 11.64 9.33 8.99
N GLU A 144 10.70 8.42 8.78
CA GLU A 144 10.57 7.63 7.55
C GLU A 144 9.32 8.03 6.78
N LYS A 145 9.37 7.93 5.44
CA LYS A 145 8.27 8.27 4.55
C LYS A 145 7.79 7.04 3.80
N PHE A 146 6.50 6.75 3.92
CA PHE A 146 5.83 5.67 3.21
C PHE A 146 4.98 6.24 2.09
N TYR A 147 5.02 5.58 0.94
CA TYR A 147 4.21 5.84 -0.24
C TYR A 147 3.09 4.83 -0.28
N LEU A 148 1.86 5.31 -0.36
CA LEU A 148 0.67 4.48 -0.23
C LEU A 148 -0.01 4.32 -1.58
N PHE A 149 -0.41 3.08 -1.85
CA PHE A 149 -1.04 2.68 -3.08
C PHE A 149 -2.30 1.87 -2.77
N ALA A 150 -3.33 2.02 -3.60
CA ALA A 150 -4.46 1.10 -3.66
C ALA A 150 -4.25 0.14 -4.83
N ARG A 151 -4.43 -1.16 -4.62
CA ARG A 151 -4.55 -2.09 -5.75
C ARG A 151 -5.89 -1.86 -6.45
N LEU A 152 -5.85 -1.79 -7.76
CA LEU A 152 -7.05 -1.68 -8.58
C LEU A 152 -7.75 -3.04 -8.62
N ASP A 153 -9.06 -3.03 -8.42
CA ASP A 153 -9.87 -4.23 -8.58
C ASP A 153 -9.91 -4.69 -10.07
N PRO A 154 -10.24 -5.96 -10.36
CA PRO A 154 -10.26 -6.46 -11.74
C PRO A 154 -11.17 -5.68 -12.69
N TYR A 155 -12.24 -5.06 -12.18
CA TYR A 155 -13.18 -4.29 -12.99
C TYR A 155 -12.60 -2.92 -13.37
N GLU A 156 -12.00 -2.21 -12.43
CA GLU A 156 -11.25 -0.97 -12.65
C GLU A 156 -10.10 -1.20 -13.66
N GLN A 157 -9.39 -2.31 -13.53
CA GLN A 157 -8.34 -2.68 -14.50
C GLN A 157 -8.90 -2.89 -15.91
N ALA A 158 -10.01 -3.62 -16.03
CA ALA A 158 -10.65 -3.87 -17.33
C ALA A 158 -11.14 -2.58 -17.98
N GLU A 159 -11.75 -1.68 -17.21
CA GLU A 159 -12.24 -0.39 -17.71
C GLU A 159 -11.10 0.53 -18.17
N LEU A 160 -9.96 0.53 -17.47
CA LEU A 160 -8.79 1.30 -17.90
C LEU A 160 -8.15 0.73 -19.18
N ARG A 161 -8.09 -0.60 -19.33
CA ARG A 161 -7.60 -1.24 -20.56
C ARG A 161 -8.48 -0.90 -21.76
N LYS A 162 -9.81 -1.02 -21.62
CA LYS A 162 -10.77 -0.62 -22.66
C LYS A 162 -10.61 0.85 -23.06
N LYS A 163 -10.45 1.76 -22.07
CA LYS A 163 -10.23 3.20 -22.37
C LYS A 163 -8.92 3.47 -23.10
N GLY A 164 -7.85 2.73 -22.80
CA GLY A 164 -6.57 2.84 -23.49
C GLY A 164 -6.62 2.38 -24.96
N GLU A 165 -7.35 1.29 -25.21
CA GLU A 165 -7.58 0.76 -26.57
C GLU A 165 -8.41 1.73 -27.42
N SER A 166 -9.50 2.27 -26.87
CA SER A 166 -10.35 3.24 -27.56
C SER A 166 -9.62 4.55 -27.92
N LYS A 167 -8.70 5.04 -27.06
CA LYS A 167 -7.88 6.22 -27.37
C LYS A 167 -6.85 5.95 -28.47
N SER A 168 -6.37 4.71 -28.61
CA SER A 168 -5.42 4.34 -29.66
C SER A 168 -6.10 4.19 -31.02
N GLN A 169 -7.38 3.78 -31.06
CA GLN A 169 -8.15 3.66 -32.30
C GLN A 169 -8.61 5.01 -32.88
N THR A 170 -8.91 6.01 -32.04
CA THR A 170 -9.30 7.36 -32.53
C THR A 170 -8.16 8.07 -33.27
N ASN A 171 -6.90 7.81 -32.89
CA ASN A 171 -5.75 8.42 -33.57
C ASN A 171 -5.36 7.72 -34.89
N ALA A 172 -5.87 6.52 -35.17
CA ALA A 172 -5.64 5.80 -36.42
C ALA A 172 -6.60 6.22 -37.55
N HIS A 173 -7.65 6.99 -37.27
CA HIS A 173 -8.63 7.46 -38.26
C HIS A 173 -8.42 8.91 -38.74
N ALA A 174 -7.37 9.60 -38.26
CA ALA A 174 -7.05 10.98 -38.65
C ALA A 174 -5.91 11.10 -39.69
N VAL A 175 -5.43 9.99 -40.26
CA VAL A 175 -4.49 10.01 -41.37
C VAL A 175 -4.99 9.04 -42.43
N THR A 176 -5.86 9.50 -43.34
CA THR A 176 -5.90 9.08 -44.75
C THR A 176 -6.94 9.94 -45.47
N THR A 177 -6.49 11.07 -46.06
CA THR A 177 -7.12 11.60 -47.27
C THR A 177 -6.10 12.42 -48.05
N GLN A 178 -5.32 11.77 -48.93
CA GLN A 178 -5.21 12.18 -50.32
C GLN A 178 -4.42 11.16 -51.17
N PRO A 179 -4.81 10.95 -52.45
CA PRO A 179 -4.38 9.80 -53.25
C PRO A 179 -3.17 10.12 -54.12
N ALA A 180 -2.16 9.24 -54.10
CA ALA A 180 -1.10 9.22 -55.10
C ALA A 180 -1.46 8.22 -56.20
N ALA A 181 -1.45 8.72 -57.44
CA ALA A 181 -1.78 7.98 -58.64
C ALA A 181 -0.78 6.84 -58.94
N ALA A 182 -1.34 5.82 -59.57
CA ALA A 182 -0.76 4.54 -59.98
C ALA A 182 0.58 4.63 -60.72
N THR A 183 1.45 3.63 -60.50
CA THR A 183 2.13 2.88 -61.57
C THR A 183 2.49 1.47 -61.08
N GLN A 184 1.84 0.45 -61.67
CA GLN A 184 2.25 -0.96 -61.71
C GLN A 184 3.39 -1.13 -62.76
N PRO A 185 4.27 -2.17 -62.74
CA PRO A 185 3.82 -3.57 -62.90
C PRO A 185 4.68 -4.74 -62.34
N ALA A 186 3.96 -5.86 -62.17
CA ALA A 186 4.26 -7.27 -62.45
C ALA A 186 5.49 -7.98 -61.85
N SER A 187 5.28 -9.08 -61.10
CA SER A 187 5.44 -10.47 -61.59
C SER A 187 5.37 -11.55 -60.46
N ALA A 188 4.78 -12.70 -60.82
CA ALA A 188 4.93 -14.09 -60.31
C ALA A 188 4.76 -14.37 -58.80
N GLY A 189 3.99 -15.34 -58.29
CA GLY A 189 3.29 -16.53 -58.80
C GLY A 189 2.70 -17.29 -57.59
N PRO A 190 1.88 -18.34 -57.77
CA PRO A 190 1.04 -18.91 -56.71
C PRO A 190 1.72 -20.05 -55.95
N SER A 191 1.56 -20.12 -54.62
CA SER A 191 1.91 -21.32 -53.84
C SER A 191 0.73 -21.78 -52.99
N THR A 192 0.16 -22.89 -53.44
CA THR A 192 -0.91 -23.69 -52.85
C THR A 192 -0.49 -24.37 -51.56
N ARG A 193 -1.45 -24.45 -50.64
CA ARG A 193 -1.49 -25.24 -49.39
C ARG A 193 -1.37 -26.74 -49.69
N PRO A 194 -0.90 -27.56 -48.72
CA PRO A 194 -1.82 -28.62 -48.28
C PRO A 194 -1.87 -28.83 -46.76
N ARG A 195 -3.11 -29.03 -46.32
CA ARG A 195 -3.59 -29.49 -45.01
C ARG A 195 -3.29 -30.99 -44.90
N ARG A 196 -2.60 -31.43 -43.85
CA ARG A 196 -2.50 -32.86 -43.51
C ARG A 196 -3.29 -33.13 -42.22
N ILE A 197 -4.29 -33.98 -42.36
CA ILE A 197 -5.04 -34.64 -41.30
C ILE A 197 -4.58 -36.10 -41.35
N ASN A 198 -4.32 -36.73 -40.22
CA ASN A 198 -4.95 -37.99 -39.77
C ASN A 198 -4.12 -38.77 -38.75
N THR A 199 -4.83 -39.10 -37.68
CA THR A 199 -4.79 -40.25 -36.74
C THR A 199 -4.71 -41.61 -37.47
N PRO A 200 -4.42 -42.73 -36.79
CA PRO A 200 -5.26 -43.37 -35.75
C PRO A 200 -4.67 -43.36 -34.34
#